data_AF-A0A1I8F2K6-F1
#
_entry.id   AF-A0A1I8F2K6-F1
#
_cell.length_a   1.000
_cell.length_b   1.000
_cell.length_c   1.000
_cell.angle_alpha   90.00
_cell.angle_beta   90.00
_cell.angle_gamma   90.00
#
_symmetry.space_group_name_H-M   'P 1'
#
loop_
_entity.id
_entity.type
_entity.pdbx_description
1 polymer ?
#
loop_
_entity_poly.entity_id
_entity_poly.type
_entity_poly.pdbx_seq_one_letter_code
_entity_poly.pdbx_strand_id
1 'polypeptide(L)'
;ITALVEAITVFLDWLTYDENLKFEIHGAFRSFWKRLFWKGFAICDGIMTLSHVIIIALCIFTIVAILRPNKFKIYDLLPTLRVLYVTMILYILIELGISCYVFSWYGLAGWRLPFLVWRNMFYLIRFFCNVGFCIVFYSYACEISQELANPEAKDRTRLAA
;
A
#
# COMPACT_ATOMS: atom_id res chain seq x y z
N ILE A 1 -4.87 8.40 3.43
CA ILE A 1 -6.35 8.27 3.50
C ILE A 1 -6.80 6.94 2.92
N THR A 2 -6.48 6.62 1.67
CA THR A 2 -6.80 5.34 1.03
C THR A 2 -6.30 4.11 1.81
N ALA A 3 -5.02 4.09 2.19
CA ALA A 3 -4.43 3.03 3.02
C ALA A 3 -5.10 2.87 4.40
N LEU A 4 -5.55 3.97 5.01
CA LEU A 4 -6.25 3.94 6.30
C LEU A 4 -7.65 3.32 6.16
N VAL A 5 -8.38 3.68 5.10
CA VAL A 5 -9.71 3.13 4.83
C VAL A 5 -9.65 1.63 4.59
N GLU A 6 -8.62 1.15 3.89
CA GLU A 6 -8.48 -0.29 3.67
C GLU A 6 -7.99 -1.02 4.91
N ALA A 7 -7.09 -0.44 5.71
CA ALA A 7 -6.72 -1.00 7.01
C ALA A 7 -7.95 -1.18 7.90
N ILE A 8 -8.93 -0.27 7.85
CA ILE A 8 -10.23 -0.42 8.52
C ILE A 8 -11.02 -1.59 7.93
N THR A 9 -11.08 -1.74 6.60
CA THR A 9 -11.79 -2.87 5.99
C THR A 9 -11.15 -4.23 6.33
N VAL A 10 -9.82 -4.30 6.36
CA VAL A 10 -9.10 -5.51 6.73
C VAL A 10 -9.30 -5.82 8.22
N PHE A 11 -9.27 -4.81 9.08
CA PHE A 11 -9.60 -4.96 10.49
C PHE A 11 -11.04 -5.46 10.72
N LEU A 12 -12.00 -4.93 9.97
CA LEU A 12 -13.39 -5.39 10.00
C LEU A 12 -13.52 -6.84 9.53
N ASP A 13 -12.81 -7.24 8.48
CA ASP A 13 -12.75 -8.63 8.01
C ASP A 13 -12.17 -9.56 9.11
N TRP A 14 -11.18 -9.08 9.87
CA TRP A 14 -10.63 -9.78 11.04
C TRP A 14 -11.64 -9.92 12.18
N LEU A 15 -12.49 -8.93 12.43
CA LEU A 15 -13.55 -9.02 13.46
C LEU A 15 -14.65 -10.00 13.07
N THR A 16 -14.94 -10.16 11.77
CA THR A 16 -15.85 -11.21 11.27
C THR A 16 -15.25 -12.62 11.28
N TYR A 17 -14.00 -12.78 11.71
CA TYR A 17 -13.29 -14.07 11.75
C TYR A 17 -13.65 -14.95 12.96
N ASP A 18 -14.57 -14.52 13.84
CA ASP A 18 -14.98 -15.30 15.02
C ASP A 18 -15.64 -16.63 14.63
N GLU A 19 -14.95 -17.74 14.93
CA GLU A 19 -15.40 -19.11 14.68
C GLU A 19 -16.66 -19.49 15.49
N ASN A 20 -17.00 -18.72 16.54
CA ASN A 20 -18.18 -18.97 17.39
C ASN A 20 -19.47 -18.35 16.84
N LEU A 21 -19.37 -17.41 15.90
CA LEU A 21 -20.52 -16.87 15.18
C LEU A 21 -20.91 -17.89 14.11
N LYS A 22 -21.94 -18.70 14.39
CA LYS A 22 -22.60 -19.58 13.41
C LYS A 22 -23.29 -18.73 12.33
N PHE A 23 -22.49 -18.12 11.46
CA PHE A 23 -23.01 -17.44 10.28
C PHE A 23 -23.35 -18.52 9.25
N GLU A 24 -24.59 -19.02 9.32
CA GLU A 24 -25.17 -19.90 8.31
C GLU A 24 -25.41 -19.11 7.02
N ILE A 25 -24.40 -19.09 6.17
CA ILE A 25 -24.50 -18.56 4.81
C ILE A 25 -25.13 -19.68 3.95
N HIS A 26 -26.44 -19.61 3.74
CA HIS A 26 -27.11 -20.49 2.79
C HIS A 26 -26.49 -20.28 1.39
N GLY A 27 -25.84 -21.33 0.86
CA GLY A 27 -25.29 -21.36 -0.50
C GLY A 27 -23.77 -21.54 -0.62
N ALA A 28 -22.99 -21.69 0.47
CA ALA A 28 -21.54 -21.89 0.39
C ALA A 28 -21.10 -23.37 0.49
N PHE A 29 -20.06 -23.74 -0.28
CA PHE A 29 -19.47 -25.10 -0.39
C PHE A 29 -19.28 -25.85 0.94
N ARG A 30 -19.36 -27.20 0.89
CA ARG A 30 -19.10 -28.14 2.01
C ARG A 30 -17.71 -27.89 2.68
N SER A 31 -17.71 -28.05 4.00
CA SER A 31 -16.76 -27.61 5.05
C SER A 31 -15.24 -27.58 4.79
N PHE A 32 -14.65 -28.47 3.99
CA PHE A 32 -13.18 -28.55 3.86
C PHE A 32 -12.60 -27.39 3.05
N TRP A 33 -13.19 -27.11 1.88
CA TRP A 33 -12.77 -26.03 1.00
C TRP A 33 -12.95 -24.66 1.66
N LYS A 34 -14.05 -24.48 2.39
CA LYS A 34 -14.30 -23.27 3.19
C LYS A 34 -13.12 -22.97 4.12
N ARG A 35 -12.57 -23.97 4.83
CA ARG A 35 -11.48 -23.77 5.80
C ARG A 35 -10.13 -23.46 5.15
N LEU A 36 -9.82 -24.06 4.00
CA LEU A 36 -8.58 -23.81 3.27
C LEU A 36 -8.57 -22.40 2.66
N PHE A 37 -9.69 -21.98 2.07
CA PHE A 37 -9.84 -20.62 1.51
C PHE A 37 -9.88 -19.55 2.59
N TRP A 38 -10.52 -19.83 3.73
CA TRP A 38 -10.51 -18.93 4.89
C TRP A 38 -9.10 -18.64 5.40
N LYS A 39 -8.21 -19.64 5.41
CA LYS A 39 -6.79 -19.42 5.72
C LYS A 39 -6.08 -18.56 4.67
N GLY A 40 -6.41 -18.74 3.39
CA GLY A 40 -5.87 -17.93 2.30
C GLY A 40 -6.25 -16.44 2.42
N PHE A 41 -7.52 -16.14 2.67
CA PHE A 41 -7.97 -14.76 2.92
C PHE A 41 -7.28 -14.12 4.12
N ALA A 42 -7.21 -14.83 5.26
CA ALA A 42 -6.54 -14.32 6.45
C ALA A 42 -5.04 -14.02 6.22
N ILE A 43 -4.35 -14.83 5.42
CA ILE A 43 -2.95 -14.59 5.05
C ILE A 43 -2.84 -13.36 4.14
N CYS A 44 -3.71 -13.22 3.13
CA CYS A 44 -3.75 -12.05 2.26
C CYS A 44 -4.00 -10.77 3.06
N ASP A 45 -4.97 -10.79 3.96
CA ASP A 45 -5.31 -9.67 4.86
C ASP A 45 -4.14 -9.31 5.78
N GLY A 46 -3.45 -10.31 6.33
CA GLY A 46 -2.24 -10.10 7.12
C GLY A 46 -1.10 -9.45 6.34
N ILE A 47 -0.83 -9.94 5.12
CA ILE A 47 0.20 -9.38 4.22
C ILE A 47 -0.14 -7.95 3.82
N MET A 48 -1.41 -7.69 3.48
CA MET A 48 -1.89 -6.35 3.14
C MET A 48 -1.72 -5.39 4.31
N THR A 49 -2.19 -5.77 5.50
CA THR A 49 -2.06 -4.96 6.72
C THR A 49 -0.62 -4.58 6.99
N LEU A 50 0.29 -5.56 6.95
CA LEU A 50 1.72 -5.33 7.14
C LEU A 50 2.28 -4.36 6.09
N SER A 51 1.87 -4.54 4.83
CA SER A 51 2.32 -3.70 3.72
C SER A 51 1.86 -2.25 3.88
N HIS A 52 0.62 -2.00 4.34
CA HIS A 52 0.15 -0.64 4.64
C HIS A 52 0.91 -0.02 5.78
N VAL A 53 1.19 -0.75 6.86
CA VAL A 53 1.95 -0.23 8.00
C VAL A 53 3.34 0.22 7.55
N ILE A 54 4.02 -0.58 6.72
CA ILE A 54 5.34 -0.25 6.17
C ILE A 54 5.27 1.01 5.29
N ILE A 55 4.34 1.08 4.35
CA ILE A 55 4.17 2.22 3.44
C ILE A 55 3.82 3.49 4.23
N ILE A 56 2.91 3.40 5.20
CA ILE A 56 2.52 4.54 6.05
C ILE A 56 3.73 5.05 6.85
N ALA A 57 4.51 4.16 7.46
CA ALA A 57 5.70 4.53 8.22
C ALA A 57 6.73 5.23 7.33
N LEU A 58 6.99 4.70 6.13
CA LEU A 58 7.90 5.31 5.16
C LEU A 58 7.40 6.68 4.67
N CYS A 59 6.11 6.81 4.35
CA CYS A 59 5.50 8.07 3.97
C CYS A 59 5.62 9.13 5.08
N ILE A 60 5.33 8.76 6.33
CA ILE A 60 5.49 9.68 7.48
C ILE A 60 6.95 10.11 7.62
N PHE A 61 7.88 9.16 7.52
CA PHE A 61 9.31 9.46 7.59
C PHE A 61 9.75 10.43 6.48
N THR A 62 9.35 10.19 5.23
CA THR A 62 9.66 11.06 4.10
C THR A 62 9.07 12.46 4.26
N ILE A 63 7.82 12.58 4.72
CA ILE A 63 7.19 13.88 5.01
C ILE A 63 7.97 14.63 6.11
N VAL A 64 8.34 13.95 7.20
CA VAL A 64 9.14 14.56 8.28
C VAL A 64 10.52 15.01 7.78
N ALA A 65 11.15 14.22 6.90
CA ALA A 65 12.44 14.56 6.30
C ALA A 65 12.33 15.81 5.41
N ILE A 66 11.27 15.93 4.60
CA ILE A 66 11.01 17.11 3.76
C ILE A 66 10.70 18.35 4.62
N LEU A 67 9.88 18.21 5.67
CA LEU A 67 9.46 19.33 6.52
C LEU A 67 10.56 19.85 7.47
N ARG A 68 11.66 19.12 7.65
CA ARG A 68 12.77 19.51 8.54
C ARG A 68 14.12 19.59 7.81
N PRO A 69 14.27 20.54 6.86
CA PRO A 69 15.50 20.70 6.09
C PRO A 69 16.73 21.05 6.95
N ASN A 70 16.52 21.64 8.13
CA ASN A 70 17.60 21.98 9.07
C ASN A 70 18.20 20.75 9.78
N LYS A 71 17.52 19.59 9.73
CA LYS A 71 17.93 18.35 10.42
C LYS A 71 18.27 17.24 9.43
N PHE A 72 17.55 17.17 8.31
CA PHE A 72 17.80 16.21 7.24
C PHE A 72 18.41 16.93 6.05
N LYS A 73 19.68 16.63 5.76
CA LYS A 73 20.33 17.17 4.57
C LYS A 73 19.76 16.50 3.31
N ILE A 74 19.78 17.22 2.20
CA ILE A 74 19.34 16.73 0.88
C ILE A 74 20.01 15.38 0.51
N TYR A 75 21.25 15.16 0.96
CA TYR A 75 22.00 13.92 0.77
C TYR A 75 21.34 12.68 1.42
N ASP A 76 20.67 12.83 2.55
CA ASP A 76 20.00 11.72 3.25
C ASP A 76 18.58 11.47 2.70
N LEU A 77 17.98 12.48 2.06
CA LEU A 77 16.63 12.42 1.50
C LEU A 77 16.57 11.59 0.20
N LEU A 78 17.58 11.69 -0.66
CA LEU A 78 17.66 10.96 -1.92
C LEU A 78 17.58 9.42 -1.77
N PRO A 79 18.39 8.76 -0.90
CA PRO A 79 18.28 7.32 -0.70
C PRO A 79 16.91 6.92 -0.11
N THR A 80 16.34 7.72 0.80
CA THR A 80 14.99 7.48 1.33
C THR A 80 13.92 7.51 0.25
N LEU A 81 13.95 8.50 -0.64
CA LEU A 81 13.00 8.60 -1.76
C LEU A 81 13.12 7.42 -2.73
N ARG A 82 14.34 6.93 -2.99
CA ARG A 82 14.56 5.74 -3.81
C ARG A 82 13.99 4.48 -3.16
N VAL A 83 14.19 4.31 -1.85
CA VAL A 83 13.60 3.20 -1.09
C VAL A 83 12.08 3.29 -1.14
N LEU A 84 11.49 4.46 -0.85
CA LEU A 84 10.04 4.67 -0.92
C LEU A 84 9.48 4.33 -2.30
N TYR A 85 10.15 4.76 -3.37
CA TYR A 85 9.75 4.47 -4.76
C TYR A 85 9.76 2.96 -5.06
N VAL A 86 10.84 2.26 -4.72
CA VAL A 86 10.94 0.79 -4.93
C VAL A 86 9.90 0.05 -4.10
N THR A 87 9.73 0.43 -2.83
CA THR A 87 8.73 -0.18 -1.95
C THR A 87 7.31 0.07 -2.45
N MET A 88 7.01 1.26 -3.00
CA MET A 88 5.71 1.55 -3.61
C MET A 88 5.42 0.66 -4.83
N ILE A 89 6.41 0.40 -5.69
CA ILE A 89 6.24 -0.54 -6.82
C ILE A 89 5.91 -1.95 -6.33
N LEU A 90 6.69 -2.46 -5.37
CA LEU A 90 6.45 -3.79 -4.79
C LEU A 90 5.08 -3.87 -4.14
N TYR A 91 4.71 -2.81 -3.42
CA TYR A 91 3.41 -2.68 -2.78
C TYR A 91 2.26 -2.72 -3.80
N ILE A 92 2.37 -2.01 -4.95
CA ILE A 92 1.37 -2.08 -6.04
C ILE A 92 1.24 -3.50 -6.59
N LEU A 93 2.36 -4.22 -6.77
CA LEU A 93 2.34 -5.61 -7.25
C LEU A 93 1.67 -6.57 -6.25
N ILE A 94 1.93 -6.40 -4.95
CA ILE A 94 1.29 -7.19 -3.88
C ILE A 94 -0.21 -6.89 -3.86
N GLU A 95 -0.60 -5.62 -3.90
CA GLU A 95 -2.01 -5.18 -3.94
C GLU A 95 -2.74 -5.83 -5.13
N LEU A 96 -2.08 -5.89 -6.29
CA LEU A 96 -2.63 -6.47 -7.52
C LEU A 96 -2.78 -7.97 -7.42
N GLY A 97 -1.74 -8.68 -6.95
CA GLY A 97 -1.78 -10.12 -6.77
C GLY A 97 -2.89 -10.55 -5.81
N ILE A 98 -3.01 -9.86 -4.67
CA ILE A 98 -4.04 -10.15 -3.67
C ILE A 98 -5.43 -9.80 -4.21
N SER A 99 -5.58 -8.69 -4.92
CA SER A 99 -6.88 -8.32 -5.50
C SER A 99 -7.34 -9.29 -6.59
N CYS A 100 -6.43 -9.78 -7.44
CA CYS A 100 -6.72 -10.84 -8.42
C CYS A 100 -7.11 -12.16 -7.74
N TYR A 101 -6.39 -12.56 -6.69
CA TYR A 101 -6.72 -13.76 -5.90
C TYR A 101 -8.11 -13.66 -5.29
N VAL A 102 -8.40 -12.54 -4.62
CA VAL A 102 -9.69 -12.22 -4.03
C VAL A 102 -10.79 -12.26 -5.12
N PHE A 103 -10.60 -11.55 -6.24
CA PHE A 103 -11.56 -11.50 -7.34
C PHE A 103 -11.90 -12.88 -7.92
N SER A 104 -10.89 -13.73 -8.11
CA SER A 104 -11.06 -15.08 -8.69
C SER A 104 -12.02 -15.96 -7.89
N TRP A 105 -12.17 -15.70 -6.59
CA TRP A 105 -13.02 -16.47 -5.71
C TRP A 105 -14.44 -15.91 -5.57
N TYR A 106 -14.59 -14.59 -5.53
CA TYR A 106 -15.90 -13.97 -5.33
C TYR A 106 -16.83 -14.07 -6.57
N GLY A 107 -16.30 -14.39 -7.75
CA GLY A 107 -17.10 -14.77 -8.92
C GLY A 107 -17.97 -16.02 -8.71
N LEU A 108 -17.63 -16.87 -7.72
CA LEU A 108 -18.37 -18.09 -7.38
C LEU A 108 -19.44 -17.89 -6.28
N ALA A 109 -19.46 -16.74 -5.61
CA ALA A 109 -20.35 -16.44 -4.48
C ALA A 109 -21.17 -15.17 -4.73
N GLY A 110 -22.19 -15.28 -5.60
CA GLY A 110 -23.00 -14.16 -6.11
C GLY A 110 -23.77 -13.33 -5.07
N TRP A 111 -23.92 -13.77 -3.82
CA TRP A 111 -24.65 -13.02 -2.80
C TRP A 111 -23.89 -11.82 -2.22
N ARG A 112 -22.58 -11.70 -2.48
CA ARG A 112 -21.74 -10.54 -2.10
C ARG A 112 -21.41 -9.60 -3.28
N LEU A 113 -22.12 -9.72 -4.41
CA LEU A 113 -21.84 -8.98 -5.64
C LEU A 113 -21.73 -7.45 -5.45
N PRO A 114 -22.63 -6.76 -4.71
CA PRO A 114 -22.55 -5.31 -4.55
C PRO A 114 -21.31 -4.86 -3.78
N PHE A 115 -20.97 -5.59 -2.71
CA PHE A 115 -19.75 -5.34 -1.92
C PHE A 115 -18.49 -5.61 -2.76
N LEU A 116 -18.53 -6.63 -3.62
CA LEU A 116 -17.45 -6.95 -4.53
C LEU A 116 -17.22 -5.83 -5.56
N VAL A 117 -18.28 -5.33 -6.20
CA VAL A 117 -18.18 -4.25 -7.20
C VAL A 117 -17.59 -3.00 -6.55
N TRP A 118 -18.11 -2.61 -5.38
CA TRP A 118 -17.58 -1.47 -4.63
C TRP A 118 -16.09 -1.64 -4.28
N ARG A 119 -15.70 -2.80 -3.73
CA ARG A 119 -14.31 -3.09 -3.35
C ARG A 119 -13.37 -3.05 -4.57
N ASN A 120 -13.79 -3.56 -5.72
CA ASN A 120 -12.99 -3.51 -6.95
C ASN A 120 -12.88 -2.09 -7.53
N MET A 121 -13.95 -1.29 -7.51
CA MET A 121 -13.87 0.11 -7.93
C MET A 121 -12.93 0.91 -7.02
N PHE A 122 -13.02 0.70 -5.71
CA PHE A 122 -12.12 1.30 -4.73
C PHE A 122 -10.66 0.89 -4.99
N TYR A 123 -10.42 -0.40 -5.28
CA TYR A 123 -9.10 -0.89 -5.66
C TYR A 123 -8.55 -0.24 -6.94
N LEU A 124 -9.36 -0.12 -8.00
CA LEU A 124 -8.95 0.54 -9.24
C LEU A 124 -8.53 2.00 -9.01
N ILE A 125 -9.34 2.74 -8.25
CA ILE A 125 -9.01 4.14 -7.90
C ILE A 125 -7.67 4.19 -7.15
N ARG A 126 -7.46 3.31 -6.17
CA ARG A 126 -6.21 3.22 -5.44
C ARG A 126 -5.02 2.89 -6.32
N PHE A 127 -5.17 1.93 -7.23
CA PHE A 127 -4.13 1.55 -8.17
C PHE A 127 -3.66 2.77 -8.98
N PHE A 128 -4.60 3.52 -9.58
CA PHE A 128 -4.26 4.74 -10.32
C PHE A 128 -3.64 5.81 -9.43
N CYS A 129 -4.14 6.01 -8.21
CA CYS A 129 -3.54 6.94 -7.25
C CYS A 129 -2.10 6.53 -6.90
N ASN A 130 -1.85 5.26 -6.60
CA ASN A 130 -0.53 4.75 -6.22
C ASN A 130 0.46 4.86 -7.38
N VAL A 131 0.04 4.57 -8.61
CA VAL A 131 0.85 4.80 -9.81
C VAL A 131 1.16 6.29 -9.98
N GLY A 132 0.18 7.18 -9.79
CA GLY A 132 0.39 8.62 -9.80
C GLY A 132 1.43 9.08 -8.76
N PHE A 133 1.32 8.58 -7.52
CA PHE A 133 2.29 8.87 -6.47
C PHE A 133 3.69 8.33 -6.79
N CYS A 134 3.82 7.14 -7.40
CA CYS A 134 5.11 6.62 -7.87
C CYS A 134 5.79 7.58 -8.85
N ILE A 135 5.05 8.15 -9.81
CA ILE A 135 5.58 9.11 -10.78
C ILE A 135 6.07 10.37 -10.07
N VAL A 136 5.31 10.87 -9.09
CA VAL A 136 5.71 12.05 -8.31
C VAL A 136 6.99 11.80 -7.50
N PHE A 137 7.09 10.66 -6.80
CA PHE A 137 8.29 10.32 -6.03
C PHE A 137 9.51 10.15 -6.93
N TYR A 138 9.35 9.54 -8.10
CA TYR A 138 10.40 9.41 -9.08
C TYR A 138 10.87 10.78 -9.61
N SER A 139 9.93 11.64 -10.00
CA SER A 139 10.23 12.99 -10.50
C SER A 139 11.00 13.80 -9.45
N TYR A 140 10.58 13.75 -8.19
CA TYR A 140 11.24 14.47 -7.10
C TYR A 140 12.64 13.91 -6.79
N ALA A 141 12.82 12.59 -6.86
CA ALA A 141 14.15 11.99 -6.72
C ALA A 141 15.10 12.40 -7.86
N CYS A 142 14.59 12.54 -9.09
CA CYS A 142 15.36 13.04 -10.23
C CYS A 142 15.76 14.50 -10.05
N GLU A 143 14.85 15.36 -9.60
CA GLU A 143 15.13 16.78 -9.32
C GLU A 143 16.24 16.94 -8.28
N ILE A 144 16.13 16.25 -7.14
CA ILE A 144 17.18 16.25 -6.10
C ILE A 144 18.52 15.74 -6.66
N SER A 145 18.50 14.69 -7.48
CA SER A 145 19.71 14.16 -8.10
C SER A 145 20.37 15.17 -9.05
N GLN A 146 19.58 16.00 -9.74
CA GLN A 146 20.10 17.05 -10.61
C GLN A 146 20.69 18.21 -9.79
N GLU A 147 20.03 18.63 -8.71
CA GLU A 147 20.57 19.65 -7.79
C GLU A 147 21.91 19.23 -7.17
N LEU A 148 22.01 17.96 -6.75
CA LEU A 148 23.23 17.38 -6.21
C LEU A 148 24.37 17.28 -7.24
N ALA A 149 24.03 17.10 -8.52
CA ALA A 149 24.98 17.02 -9.61
C ALA A 149 25.42 18.40 -10.11
N ASN A 150 24.68 19.47 -9.80
CA ASN A 150 24.97 20.81 -10.28
C ASN A 150 26.20 21.42 -9.55
N PRO A 151 27.30 21.74 -10.27
CA PRO A 151 28.53 22.27 -9.67
C PRO A 151 28.34 23.62 -8.95
N GLU A 152 27.39 24.46 -9.37
CA GLU A 152 27.14 25.76 -8.73
C GLU A 152 26.56 25.65 -7.30
N ALA A 153 25.81 24.59 -7.02
CA ALA A 153 25.29 24.32 -5.67
C ALA A 153 26.40 23.88 -4.70
N LYS A 154 27.44 23.22 -5.24
CA LYS A 154 28.61 22.73 -4.49
C LYS A 154 29.53 23.88 -4.03
N ASP A 155 29.58 24.97 -4.79
CA ASP A 155 30.33 26.18 -4.40
C ASP A 155 29.59 27.03 -3.36
N ARG A 156 28.26 27.17 -3.47
CA ARG A 156 27.46 27.87 -2.44
C ARG A 156 27.51 27.20 -1.07
N THR A 157 27.56 25.86 -1.02
CA THR A 157 27.72 25.11 0.23
C THR A 157 29.14 25.16 0.79
N ARG A 158 30.16 25.40 -0.04
CA ARG A 158 31.54 25.64 0.40
C ARG A 158 31.79 27.05 0.92
N LEU A 159 31.08 28.04 0.40
CA LEU A 159 31.17 29.44 0.84
C LEU A 159 30.35 29.73 2.11
N ALA A 160 29.40 28.84 2.46
CA ALA A 160 28.57 28.95 3.67
C ALA A 160 29.09 28.11 4.86
N ALA A 161 30.21 27.40 4.70
CA ALA A 161 30.91 26.62 5.73
C ALA A 161 32.18 27.34 6.16
#